data_AF-A0A7C1B2J2-F1
#
_entry.id   AF-A0A7C1B2J2-F1
#
_cell.length_a   1.000
_cell.length_b   1.000
_cell.length_c   1.000
_cell.angle_alpha   90.00
_cell.angle_beta   90.00
_cell.angle_gamma   90.00
#
_symmetry.space_group_name_H-M   'P 1'
#
loop_
_entity.id
_entity.type
_entity.pdbx_description
1 polymer ?
#
loop_
_entity_poly.entity_id
_entity_poly.type
_entity_poly.pdbx_seq_one_letter_code
_entity_poly.pdbx_strand_id
1 'polypeptide(L)'
;MEYEDAYEEVYEIVKPKYKLFTAGPVACFPEVLAIMNIQMFSHRSKEYKIIHMDTVERLRKFLEAERGDVLLFPNSGTGIMEMCVRCGVP
;
A
#
# COMPACT_ATOMS: atom_id res chain seq x y z
N MET A 1 19.02 18.36 -7.29
CA MET A 1 17.98 18.15 -8.32
C MET A 1 17.54 19.51 -8.88
N GLU A 2 16.78 19.57 -9.99
CA GLU A 2 16.30 20.86 -10.54
C GLU A 2 15.42 21.66 -9.56
N TYR A 3 14.76 20.98 -8.61
CA TYR A 3 13.82 21.56 -7.62
C TYR A 3 14.12 21.03 -6.20
N GLU A 4 15.38 21.12 -5.78
CA GLU A 4 15.84 20.63 -4.48
C GLU A 4 15.16 21.35 -3.30
N ASP A 5 14.98 22.65 -3.43
CA ASP A 5 14.33 23.53 -2.45
C ASP A 5 12.90 23.07 -2.11
N ALA A 6 12.11 22.70 -3.13
CA ALA A 6 10.77 22.18 -2.94
C ALA A 6 10.74 20.86 -2.15
N TYR A 7 11.74 20.00 -2.34
CA TYR A 7 11.89 18.76 -1.57
C TYR A 7 12.28 19.06 -0.10
N GLU A 8 13.27 19.92 0.11
CA GLU A 8 13.76 20.29 1.45
C GLU A 8 12.67 20.92 2.30
N GLU A 9 11.85 21.82 1.74
CA GLU A 9 10.73 22.46 2.44
C GLU A 9 9.76 21.41 3.03
N VAL A 10 9.35 20.45 2.21
CA VAL A 10 8.43 19.39 2.65
C VAL A 10 9.12 18.43 3.63
N TYR A 11 10.38 18.09 3.37
CA TYR A 11 11.15 17.21 4.25
C TYR A 11 11.25 17.76 5.67
N GLU A 12 11.49 19.07 5.84
CA GLU A 12 11.56 19.69 7.17
C GLU A 12 10.24 19.57 7.96
N ILE A 13 9.11 19.58 7.25
CA ILE A 13 7.78 19.35 7.83
C ILE A 13 7.65 17.88 8.30
N VAL A 14 7.96 16.92 7.42
CA VAL A 14 7.62 15.50 7.61
C VAL A 14 8.73 14.60 8.15
N LYS A 15 9.96 15.12 8.34
CA LYS A 15 11.11 14.30 8.77
C LYS A 15 10.83 13.53 10.07
N PRO A 16 11.40 12.32 10.24
CA PRO A 16 11.24 11.55 11.47
C PRO A 16 11.72 12.34 12.70
N LYS A 17 10.80 12.60 13.63
CA LYS A 17 11.06 13.34 14.89
C LYS A 17 10.95 12.47 16.15
N TYR A 18 10.37 11.27 16.02
CA TYR A 18 9.95 10.45 17.16
C TYR A 18 10.23 8.96 16.95
N LYS A 19 10.25 8.20 18.06
CA LYS A 19 10.06 6.74 18.04
C LYS A 19 8.56 6.46 18.09
N LEU A 20 8.05 5.71 17.11
CA LEU A 20 6.62 5.59 16.89
C LEU A 20 6.03 4.38 17.63
N PHE A 21 5.01 4.63 18.45
CA PHE A 21 4.14 3.65 19.12
C PHE A 21 2.67 4.05 18.91
N THR A 22 2.33 4.34 17.66
CA THR A 22 1.03 4.90 17.24
C THR A 22 0.00 3.79 16.96
N ALA A 23 -1.29 4.15 16.93
CA ALA A 23 -2.40 3.22 16.63
C ALA A 23 -2.65 2.99 15.12
N GLY A 24 -1.92 3.68 14.25
CA GLY A 24 -2.13 3.71 12.80
C GLY A 24 -2.14 5.14 12.25
N PRO A 25 -1.29 5.51 11.27
CA PRO A 25 -0.18 4.75 10.68
C PRO A 25 0.90 4.36 11.71
N VAL A 26 1.87 3.52 11.33
CA VAL A 26 2.93 2.98 12.20
C VAL A 26 4.32 3.14 11.56
N ALA A 27 5.39 2.89 12.32
CA ALA A 27 6.74 2.83 11.75
C ALA A 27 6.85 1.69 10.72
N CYS A 28 7.12 2.05 9.46
CA CYS A 28 7.41 1.06 8.42
C CYS A 28 8.83 0.51 8.57
N PHE A 29 9.02 -0.74 8.15
CA PHE A 29 10.36 -1.32 8.00
C PHE A 29 11.18 -0.56 6.93
N PRO A 30 12.51 -0.43 7.09
CA PRO A 30 13.36 0.29 6.14
C PRO A 30 13.25 -0.20 4.69
N GLU A 31 13.07 -1.51 4.49
CA GLU A 31 12.93 -2.14 3.18
C GLU A 31 11.64 -1.68 2.47
N VAL A 32 10.56 -1.46 3.23
CA VAL A 32 9.29 -0.92 2.72
C VAL A 32 9.44 0.56 2.38
N LEU A 33 10.16 1.35 3.19
CA LEU A 33 10.44 2.76 2.87
C LEU A 33 11.24 2.90 1.58
N ALA A 34 12.23 2.01 1.35
CA ALA A 34 13.04 2.02 0.15
C ALA A 34 12.22 1.72 -1.12
N ILE A 35 11.34 0.71 -1.08
CA ILE A 35 10.54 0.33 -2.26
C ILE A 35 9.46 1.36 -2.61
N MET A 36 9.02 2.18 -1.66
CA MET A 36 8.06 3.27 -1.93
C MET A 36 8.65 4.41 -2.79
N ASN A 37 9.98 4.50 -2.92
CA ASN A 37 10.66 5.55 -3.69
C ASN A 37 10.94 5.16 -5.16
N ILE A 38 10.41 4.04 -5.64
CA ILE A 38 10.63 3.61 -7.03
C ILE A 38 9.80 4.44 -8.01
N GLN A 39 10.33 4.64 -9.22
CA GLN A 39 9.57 5.25 -10.31
C GLN A 39 8.36 4.39 -10.68
N MET A 40 7.20 5.02 -10.82
CA MET A 40 5.96 4.36 -11.21
C MET A 40 6.00 3.94 -12.68
N PHE A 41 5.25 2.87 -12.98
CA PHE A 41 5.08 2.35 -14.32
C PHE A 41 3.63 1.85 -14.51
N SER A 42 3.29 1.48 -15.75
CA SER A 42 1.90 1.15 -16.09
C SER A 42 1.37 -0.05 -15.30
N HIS A 43 0.23 0.15 -14.62
CA HIS A 43 -0.52 -0.92 -13.95
C HIS A 43 -1.09 -1.98 -14.91
N ARG A 44 -0.97 -1.78 -16.23
CA ARG A 44 -1.35 -2.77 -17.24
C ARG A 44 -0.15 -3.51 -17.84
N SER A 45 1.07 -3.14 -17.46
CA SER A 45 2.30 -3.76 -17.96
C SER A 45 2.44 -5.21 -17.46
N LYS A 46 3.34 -5.96 -18.10
CA LYS A 46 3.62 -7.35 -17.68
C LYS A 46 4.25 -7.37 -16.29
N GLU A 47 5.13 -6.42 -16.02
CA GLU A 47 5.86 -6.26 -14.75
C GLU A 47 4.89 -6.01 -13.60
N TYR A 48 3.90 -5.11 -13.78
CA TYR A 48 2.92 -4.85 -12.73
C TYR A 48 2.02 -6.07 -12.46
N LYS A 49 1.57 -6.76 -13.52
CA LYS A 49 0.75 -7.97 -13.36
C LYS A 49 1.46 -9.04 -12.54
N ILE A 50 2.77 -9.20 -12.73
CA ILE A 50 3.58 -10.15 -11.95
C ILE A 50 3.55 -9.78 -10.46
N ILE A 51 3.88 -8.54 -10.11
CA ILE A 51 3.94 -8.14 -8.69
C ILE A 51 2.57 -8.09 -8.02
N HIS A 52 1.51 -7.73 -8.77
CA HIS A 52 0.15 -7.73 -8.27
C HIS A 52 -0.29 -9.15 -7.91
N MET A 53 -0.08 -10.11 -8.82
CA MET A 53 -0.45 -11.50 -8.56
C MET A 53 0.43 -12.19 -7.52
N ASP A 54 1.74 -11.88 -7.47
CA ASP A 54 2.63 -12.39 -6.40
C ASP A 54 2.16 -11.91 -5.02
N THR A 55 1.76 -10.64 -4.90
CA THR A 55 1.24 -10.09 -3.65
C THR A 55 -0.08 -10.76 -3.25
N VAL A 56 -1.02 -10.92 -4.20
CA VAL A 56 -2.31 -11.60 -3.97
C VAL A 56 -2.09 -13.04 -3.52
N GLU A 57 -1.19 -13.78 -4.15
CA GLU A 57 -0.92 -15.18 -3.81
C GLU A 57 -0.28 -15.33 -2.42
N ARG A 58 0.65 -14.43 -2.05
CA ARG A 58 1.21 -14.38 -0.70
C ARG A 58 0.15 -14.10 0.35
N LEU A 59 -0.77 -13.17 0.08
CA LEU A 59 -1.88 -12.86 0.97
C LEU A 59 -2.86 -14.03 1.08
N ARG A 60 -3.18 -14.68 -0.04
CA ARG A 60 -4.04 -15.88 -0.07
C ARG A 60 -3.46 -16.98 0.81
N LYS A 61 -2.15 -17.22 0.73
CA LYS A 61 -1.44 -18.17 1.60
C LYS A 61 -1.46 -17.71 3.07
N PHE A 62 -1.19 -16.43 3.33
CA PHE A 62 -1.16 -15.88 4.69
C PHE A 62 -2.52 -15.94 5.40
N LEU A 63 -3.61 -15.74 4.65
CA LEU A 63 -4.99 -15.76 5.15
C LEU A 63 -5.62 -17.16 5.12
N GLU A 64 -4.91 -18.19 4.64
CA GLU A 64 -5.44 -19.54 4.43
C GLU A 64 -6.73 -19.56 3.58
N ALA A 65 -6.84 -18.62 2.63
CA ALA A 65 -8.00 -18.45 1.77
C ALA A 65 -7.96 -19.48 0.61
N GLU A 66 -8.38 -20.71 0.87
CA GLU A 66 -8.37 -21.78 -0.14
C GLU A 66 -9.56 -21.72 -1.11
N ARG A 67 -10.71 -21.22 -0.64
CA ARG A 67 -11.98 -21.25 -1.39
C ARG A 67 -12.50 -19.86 -1.79
N GLY A 68 -11.93 -18.80 -1.23
CA GLY A 68 -12.35 -17.42 -1.47
C GLY A 68 -11.33 -16.64 -2.28
N ASP A 69 -11.78 -15.55 -2.90
CA ASP A 69 -10.92 -14.62 -3.62
C ASP A 69 -10.24 -13.62 -2.68
N VAL A 70 -8.98 -13.28 -2.99
CA VAL A 70 -8.24 -12.21 -2.32
C VAL A 70 -8.00 -11.09 -3.34
N LEU A 71 -8.36 -9.86 -2.96
CA LEU A 71 -8.32 -8.70 -3.83
C LEU A 71 -7.58 -7.54 -3.13
N LEU A 72 -6.91 -6.72 -3.94
CA LEU A 72 -6.28 -5.46 -3.51
C LEU A 72 -7.10 -4.29 -4.02
N PHE A 73 -7.55 -3.41 -3.12
CA PHE A 73 -8.39 -2.26 -3.46
C PHE A 73 -7.65 -0.94 -3.25
N PRO A 74 -7.83 0.05 -4.14
CA PRO A 74 -7.22 1.37 -4.01
C PRO A 74 -8.03 2.28 -3.06
N ASN A 75 -8.24 1.82 -1.81
CA ASN A 75 -8.93 2.57 -0.75
C ASN A 75 -8.41 2.16 0.64
N SER A 76 -8.88 2.84 1.70
CA SER A 76 -8.67 2.40 3.07
C SER A 76 -9.67 1.29 3.45
N GLY A 77 -9.45 0.60 4.58
CA GLY A 77 -10.32 -0.49 5.02
C GLY A 77 -11.81 -0.15 5.10
N THR A 78 -12.17 1.11 5.41
CA THR A 78 -13.56 1.58 5.42
C THR A 78 -14.25 1.47 4.06
N GLY A 79 -13.51 1.57 2.95
CA GLY A 79 -14.08 1.38 1.61
C GLY A 79 -14.61 -0.05 1.40
N ILE A 80 -13.95 -1.05 1.98
CA ILE A 80 -14.41 -2.45 1.92
C ILE A 80 -15.62 -2.65 2.81
N MET A 81 -15.67 -1.99 3.97
CA MET A 81 -16.85 -2.01 4.83
C MET A 81 -18.10 -1.52 4.09
N GLU A 82 -17.99 -0.45 3.31
CA GLU A 82 -19.10 0.02 2.46
C GLU A 82 -19.45 -1.00 1.36
N MET A 83 -18.44 -1.54 0.67
CA MET A 83 -18.63 -2.52 -0.40
C MET A 83 -19.38 -3.77 0.07
N CYS A 84 -19.07 -4.28 1.27
CA CYS A 84 -19.77 -5.44 1.83
C CYS A 84 -21.28 -5.21 1.96
N VAL A 85 -21.71 -4.00 2.37
CA VAL A 85 -23.13 -3.65 2.47
C VAL A 85 -23.75 -3.50 1.08
N ARG A 86 -23.07 -2.82 0.16
CA ARG A 86 -23.61 -2.50 -1.16
C ARG A 86 -23.71 -3.71 -2.10
N CYS A 87 -22.81 -4.68 -1.95
CA CYS A 87 -22.74 -5.85 -2.83
C CYS A 87 -23.27 -7.14 -2.18
N GLY A 88 -23.39 -7.19 -0.85
CA GLY A 88 -23.81 -8.39 -0.12
C GLY A 88 -25.31 -8.45 0.21
N VAL A 89 -26.04 -7.34 0.04
CA VAL A 89 -27.49 -7.29 0.24
C VAL A 89 -28.17 -7.48 -1.14
N PRO A 90 -29.11 -8.45 -1.27
CA PRO A 90 -29.88 -8.64 -2.50
C PRO A 90 -30.67 -7.41 -2.96
#